data_AF-T1A0H6-F1
#
_entry.id   AF-T1A0H6-F1
#
_cell.length_a   1.000
_cell.length_b   1.000
_cell.length_c   1.000
_cell.angle_alpha   90.00
_cell.angle_beta   90.00
_cell.angle_gamma   90.00
#
_symmetry.space_group_name_H-M   'P 1'
#
loop_
_entity.id
_entity.type
_entity.pdbx_description
1 polymer ?
#
loop_
_entity_poly.entity_id
_entity_poly.type
_entity_poly.pdbx_seq_one_letter_code
_entity_poly.pdbx_strand_id
1 'polypeptide(L)'
;AEARTASGRSGTPLGRGVCRLPLLPPYRTTNWNALVLADLGLDRHDRGIRTIAERIVDYKLRLSSPFNFFHEEVCIVGNTARMLTRFGFGDDPKVRRLYDWLLDDQRADGGWSCAQGTPGTLDAWEALAAFAVIPKAERSPRMDRAIERGAEFYLGRRLFQEGKRYAPWFRLHFPTHYFYDLLVGLDLLTRLGYAGDPRLAPALEWLRGRR
;
A
#
# COMPACT_ATOMS: atom_id res chain seq x y z
N ALA A 1 -42.32 44.01 9.20
CA ALA A 1 -42.97 43.02 8.34
C ALA A 1 -42.53 43.30 6.92
N GLU A 2 -41.73 42.43 6.31
CA GLU A 2 -41.71 42.19 4.87
C GLU A 2 -40.81 40.99 4.59
N ALA A 3 -41.33 40.08 3.77
CA ALA A 3 -40.74 38.81 3.39
C ALA A 3 -40.16 38.90 1.99
N ARG A 4 -39.13 38.08 1.71
CA ARG A 4 -38.76 37.40 0.44
C ARG A 4 -37.30 36.92 0.55
N THR A 5 -36.84 35.76 0.09
CA THR A 5 -37.39 34.51 -0.45
C THR A 5 -36.22 33.53 -0.49
N ALA A 6 -36.53 32.23 -0.46
CA ALA A 6 -35.61 31.10 -0.50
C ALA A 6 -34.60 31.08 -1.66
N SER A 7 -33.46 30.43 -1.42
CA SER A 7 -32.83 29.58 -2.43
C SER A 7 -32.13 28.42 -1.71
N GLY A 8 -32.69 27.22 -1.86
CA GLY A 8 -32.11 26.00 -1.34
C GLY A 8 -30.90 25.55 -2.15
N ARG A 9 -29.97 24.86 -1.48
CA ARG A 9 -29.10 23.90 -2.12
C ARG A 9 -29.17 22.59 -1.36
N SER A 10 -29.85 21.64 -1.99
CA SER A 10 -29.78 20.22 -1.74
C SER A 10 -28.32 19.75 -1.77
N GLY A 11 -27.78 19.42 -0.60
CA GLY A 11 -26.51 18.71 -0.48
C GLY A 11 -26.71 17.25 -0.87
N THR A 12 -26.18 16.86 -2.03
CA THR A 12 -26.08 15.46 -2.44
C THR A 12 -25.15 14.72 -1.48
N PRO A 13 -25.49 13.54 -0.94
CA PRO A 13 -24.57 12.79 -0.09
C PRO A 13 -23.51 12.14 -0.99
N LEU A 14 -22.33 12.76 -1.05
CA LEU A 14 -21.14 12.16 -1.67
C LEU A 14 -20.72 10.93 -0.86
N GLY A 15 -20.49 9.82 -1.58
CA GLY A 15 -20.28 8.48 -1.06
C GLY A 15 -19.17 8.37 -0.01
N ARG A 16 -19.44 7.52 0.99
CA ARG A 16 -18.48 7.07 2.00
C ARG A 16 -17.41 6.22 1.30
N GLY A 17 -16.15 6.62 1.37
CA GLY A 17 -15.04 5.81 0.81
C GLY A 17 -13.74 6.56 0.47
N VAL A 18 -13.68 7.89 0.65
CA VAL A 18 -12.44 8.64 0.37
C VAL A 18 -11.65 8.84 1.65
N CYS A 19 -10.41 8.36 1.66
CA CYS A 19 -9.38 8.55 2.69
C CYS A 19 -9.43 9.99 3.22
N ARG A 20 -9.86 10.18 4.47
CA ARG A 20 -9.97 11.50 5.11
C ARG A 20 -8.73 11.78 5.95
N LEU A 21 -7.64 12.13 5.29
CA LEU A 21 -6.62 12.95 5.91
C LEU A 21 -6.37 14.18 5.00
N PRO A 22 -6.32 15.41 5.54
CA PRO A 22 -5.90 16.57 4.78
C PRO A 22 -4.38 16.48 4.60
N LEU A 23 -3.93 15.66 3.66
CA LEU A 23 -2.54 15.64 3.23
C LEU A 23 -2.30 16.92 2.43
N LEU A 24 -1.52 17.83 3.03
CA LEU A 24 -0.73 18.86 2.32
C LEU A 24 -0.17 18.26 1.02
N PRO A 25 -0.01 19.04 -0.08
CA PRO A 25 -0.12 18.56 -1.45
C PRO A 25 0.61 17.23 -1.68
N PRO A 26 -0.08 16.19 -2.22
CA PRO A 26 0.36 14.79 -2.23
C PRO A 26 1.63 14.51 -3.05
N TYR A 27 2.28 15.53 -3.60
CA TYR A 27 3.50 15.42 -4.40
C TYR A 27 4.68 16.25 -3.84
N ARG A 28 4.50 16.88 -2.67
CA ARG A 28 5.55 17.65 -1.97
C ARG A 28 5.88 17.12 -0.58
N THR A 29 5.15 16.12 -0.09
CA THR A 29 5.41 15.53 1.21
C THR A 29 6.61 14.58 1.14
N THR A 30 7.45 14.63 2.18
CA THR A 30 8.71 13.88 2.26
C THR A 30 8.52 12.37 2.08
N ASN A 31 7.37 11.80 2.47
CA ASN A 31 7.16 10.34 2.39
C ASN A 31 7.07 9.82 0.94
N TRP A 32 6.38 10.51 0.03
CA TRP A 32 6.19 10.03 -1.35
C TRP A 32 7.48 10.11 -2.13
N ASN A 33 8.22 11.21 -1.97
CA ASN A 33 9.55 11.33 -2.55
C ASN A 33 10.50 10.28 -1.97
N ALA A 34 10.45 10.02 -0.66
CA ALA A 34 11.26 8.98 -0.04
C ALA A 34 10.93 7.56 -0.56
N LEU A 35 9.65 7.25 -0.81
CA LEU A 35 9.26 5.99 -1.46
C LEU A 35 9.86 5.86 -2.86
N VAL A 36 9.82 6.93 -3.66
CA VAL A 36 10.45 6.92 -4.98
C VAL A 36 11.96 6.73 -4.88
N LEU A 37 12.63 7.41 -3.95
CA LEU A 37 14.07 7.24 -3.73
C LEU A 37 14.41 5.80 -3.31
N ALA A 38 13.58 5.18 -2.47
CA ALA A 38 13.71 3.78 -2.09
C ALA A 38 13.46 2.84 -3.28
N ASP A 39 12.51 3.18 -4.16
CA ASP A 39 12.23 2.44 -5.39
C ASP A 39 13.36 2.56 -6.43
N LEU A 40 14.10 3.68 -6.42
CA LEU A 40 15.30 3.91 -7.23
C LEU A 40 16.58 3.31 -6.62
N GLY A 41 16.50 2.68 -5.45
CA GLY A 41 17.61 1.95 -4.84
C GLY A 41 18.57 2.80 -3.99
N LEU A 42 18.17 4.01 -3.60
CA LEU A 42 18.93 4.74 -2.59
C LEU A 42 18.77 4.03 -1.23
N ASP A 43 19.82 4.09 -0.41
CA ASP A 43 19.85 3.43 0.89
C ASP A 43 20.59 4.27 1.96
N ARG A 44 20.73 3.69 3.15
CA ARG A 44 21.41 4.31 4.30
C ARG A 44 22.86 4.69 4.06
N HIS A 45 23.51 4.36 2.94
CA HIS A 45 24.85 4.87 2.64
C HIS A 45 24.82 6.35 2.28
N ASP A 46 23.69 6.85 1.75
CA ASP A 46 23.45 8.28 1.55
C ASP A 46 23.03 9.00 2.85
N ARG A 47 23.65 10.14 3.13
CA ARG A 47 23.39 10.91 4.37
C ARG A 47 21.98 11.50 4.42
N GLY A 48 21.44 11.93 3.27
CA GLY A 48 20.08 12.43 3.14
C GLY A 48 19.05 11.36 3.48
N ILE A 49 19.26 10.13 2.98
CA ILE A 49 18.38 8.99 3.30
C ILE A 49 18.38 8.67 4.79
N ARG A 50 19.56 8.63 5.43
CA ARG A 50 19.63 8.44 6.90
C ARG A 50 18.83 9.50 7.64
N THR A 51 19.00 10.77 7.26
CA THR A 51 18.28 11.90 7.87
C THR A 51 16.76 11.78 7.69
N ILE A 52 16.30 11.35 6.52
CA ILE A 52 14.88 11.14 6.23
C ILE A 52 14.34 9.98 7.08
N ALA A 53 15.02 8.84 7.10
CA ALA A 53 14.62 7.66 7.86
C ALA A 53 14.53 7.94 9.36
N GLU A 54 15.55 8.59 9.93
CA GLU A 54 15.59 9.01 11.33
C GLU A 54 14.40 9.92 11.66
N ARG A 55 14.12 10.93 10.82
CA ARG A 55 12.97 11.83 11.02
C ARG A 55 11.63 11.10 10.98
N ILE A 56 11.45 10.15 10.08
CA ILE A 56 10.21 9.35 9.99
C ILE A 56 10.05 8.49 11.24
N VAL A 57 11.14 7.83 11.66
CA VAL A 57 11.16 7.01 12.87
C VAL A 57 10.88 7.86 14.13
N ASP A 58 11.48 9.04 14.22
CA ASP A 58 11.35 9.92 15.38
C ASP A 58 9.99 10.61 15.44
N TYR A 59 9.47 11.05 14.29
CA TYR A 59 8.21 11.77 14.25
C TYR A 59 6.99 10.84 14.33
N LYS A 60 7.04 9.62 13.78
CA LYS A 60 5.84 8.77 13.68
C LYS A 60 5.91 7.48 14.49
N LEU A 61 7.08 6.85 14.60
CA LEU A 61 7.24 5.58 15.33
C LEU A 61 7.54 5.76 16.82
N ARG A 62 8.12 6.90 17.23
CA ARG A 62 8.41 7.21 18.65
C ARG A 62 7.27 7.90 19.39
N LEU A 63 6.33 8.55 18.71
CA LEU A 63 5.24 9.23 19.39
C LEU A 63 4.25 8.22 19.99
N SER A 64 3.97 8.35 21.29
CA SER A 64 2.79 7.77 21.97
C SER A 64 1.48 8.47 21.57
N SER A 65 1.53 9.28 20.52
CA SER A 65 0.42 10.08 20.01
C SER A 65 -0.62 9.18 19.32
N PRO A 66 -1.91 9.56 19.33
CA PRO A 66 -2.92 8.88 18.51
C PRO A 66 -2.57 8.85 17.00
N PHE A 67 -1.64 9.68 16.52
CA PHE A 67 -1.19 9.75 15.12
C PHE A 67 0.09 8.92 14.83
N ASN A 68 0.26 7.80 15.52
CA ASN A 68 1.31 6.81 15.26
C ASN A 68 0.89 5.89 14.10
N PHE A 69 1.85 5.39 13.30
CA PHE A 69 1.59 4.44 12.22
C PHE A 69 0.78 3.22 12.65
N PHE A 70 0.93 2.75 13.88
CA PHE A 70 0.16 1.60 14.37
C PHE A 70 -1.35 1.86 14.56
N HIS A 71 -1.81 3.11 14.41
CA HIS A 71 -3.22 3.49 14.38
C HIS A 71 -3.68 4.00 13.01
N GLU A 72 -2.81 3.93 12.00
CA GLU A 72 -3.06 4.45 10.65
C GLU A 72 -3.53 3.31 9.71
N GLU A 73 -3.90 3.68 8.49
CA GLU A 73 -4.37 2.75 7.46
C GLU A 73 -3.21 1.89 6.90
N VAL A 74 -3.55 0.69 6.40
CA VAL A 74 -2.58 -0.27 5.84
C VAL A 74 -1.72 0.33 4.72
N CYS A 75 -2.25 1.25 3.91
CA CYS A 75 -1.50 1.91 2.85
C CYS A 75 -0.32 2.73 3.40
N ILE A 76 -0.47 3.34 4.58
CA ILE A 76 0.58 4.13 5.23
C ILE A 76 1.60 3.19 5.87
N VAL A 77 1.13 2.18 6.61
CA VAL A 77 2.00 1.22 7.32
C VAL A 77 2.83 0.41 6.32
N GLY A 78 2.19 -0.15 5.29
CA GLY A 78 2.83 -0.98 4.27
C GLY A 78 3.88 -0.21 3.46
N ASN A 79 3.55 0.99 2.98
CA ASN A 79 4.52 1.82 2.28
C ASN A 79 5.69 2.21 3.18
N THR A 80 5.44 2.57 4.44
CA THR A 80 6.50 2.92 5.38
C THR A 80 7.43 1.74 5.66
N ALA A 81 6.87 0.55 5.91
CA ALA A 81 7.64 -0.67 6.11
C ALA A 81 8.51 -0.98 4.89
N ARG A 82 7.91 -0.96 3.68
CA ARG A 82 8.63 -1.18 2.41
C ARG A 82 9.80 -0.22 2.23
N MET A 83 9.54 1.07 2.42
CA MET A 83 10.52 2.14 2.24
C MET A 83 11.69 2.02 3.23
N LEU A 84 11.40 1.88 4.53
CA LEU A 84 12.45 1.81 5.54
C LEU A 84 13.29 0.52 5.40
N THR A 85 12.66 -0.59 5.03
CA THR A 85 13.38 -1.84 4.74
C THR A 85 14.31 -1.67 3.54
N ARG A 86 13.86 -1.06 2.43
CA ARG A 86 14.71 -0.76 1.27
C ARG A 86 15.85 0.21 1.58
N PHE A 87 15.62 1.17 2.47
CA PHE A 87 16.67 2.05 2.96
C PHE A 87 17.71 1.34 3.84
N GLY A 88 17.53 0.05 4.17
CA GLY A 88 18.46 -0.72 4.99
C GLY A 88 18.19 -0.61 6.50
N PHE A 89 16.95 -0.29 6.90
CA PHE A 89 16.52 -0.25 8.29
C PHE A 89 15.63 -1.43 8.68
N GLY A 90 15.60 -2.51 7.88
CA GLY A 90 14.75 -3.69 8.14
C GLY A 90 15.00 -4.36 9.50
N ASP A 91 16.23 -4.27 10.03
CA ASP A 91 16.59 -4.81 11.34
C ASP A 91 16.17 -3.94 12.53
N ASP A 92 15.75 -2.70 12.30
CA ASP A 92 15.28 -1.82 13.37
C ASP A 92 14.03 -2.44 14.02
N PRO A 93 14.00 -2.64 15.35
CA PRO A 93 12.85 -3.22 16.04
C PRO A 93 11.52 -2.50 15.76
N LYS A 94 11.55 -1.19 15.50
CA LYS A 94 10.35 -0.41 15.16
C LYS A 94 9.85 -0.72 13.76
N VAL A 95 10.75 -0.97 12.82
CA VAL A 95 10.41 -1.41 11.46
C VAL A 95 9.82 -2.81 11.50
N ARG A 96 10.42 -3.72 12.29
CA ARG A 96 9.86 -5.07 12.53
C ARG A 96 8.44 -5.03 13.09
N ARG A 97 8.15 -4.11 14.03
CA ARG A 97 6.77 -3.92 14.53
C ARG A 97 5.77 -3.50 13.45
N LEU A 98 6.20 -2.78 12.41
CA LEU A 98 5.29 -2.46 11.29
C LEU A 98 4.86 -3.72 10.56
N TYR A 99 5.78 -4.68 10.39
CA TYR A 99 5.44 -5.98 9.84
C TYR A 99 4.50 -6.77 10.75
N ASP A 100 4.72 -6.78 12.06
CA ASP A 100 3.81 -7.41 13.01
C ASP A 100 2.39 -6.85 12.89
N TRP A 101 2.27 -5.52 12.78
CA TRP A 101 0.99 -4.85 12.55
C TRP A 101 0.32 -5.31 11.25
N LEU A 102 1.06 -5.40 10.14
CA LEU A 102 0.53 -5.88 8.86
C LEU A 102 0.05 -7.34 8.96
N LEU A 103 0.76 -8.16 9.73
CA LEU A 103 0.39 -9.56 9.98
C LEU A 103 -0.85 -9.70 10.86
N ASP A 104 -1.11 -8.74 11.75
CA ASP A 104 -2.29 -8.73 12.62
C ASP A 104 -3.52 -8.12 11.91
N ASP A 105 -3.33 -7.16 11.00
CA ASP A 105 -4.43 -6.53 10.26
C ASP A 105 -4.97 -7.38 9.09
N GLN A 106 -4.22 -8.41 8.66
CA GLN A 106 -4.63 -9.25 7.52
C GLN A 106 -6.02 -9.87 7.73
N ARG A 107 -6.92 -9.62 6.79
CA ARG A 107 -8.33 -10.04 6.87
C ARG A 107 -8.47 -11.55 6.65
N ALA A 108 -9.63 -12.11 6.99
CA ALA A 108 -9.90 -13.54 6.88
C ALA A 108 -9.83 -14.09 5.44
N ASP A 109 -10.13 -13.25 4.44
CA ASP A 109 -10.02 -13.56 3.01
C ASP A 109 -8.59 -13.50 2.46
N GLY A 110 -7.61 -13.11 3.28
CA GLY A 110 -6.19 -13.02 2.93
C GLY A 110 -5.75 -11.64 2.44
N GLY A 111 -6.69 -10.72 2.18
CA GLY A 111 -6.39 -9.36 1.77
C GLY A 111 -6.23 -8.39 2.94
N TRP A 112 -6.10 -7.10 2.58
CA TRP A 112 -6.08 -5.97 3.51
C TRP A 112 -7.06 -4.89 3.05
N SER A 113 -7.39 -3.94 3.93
CA SER A 113 -8.20 -2.78 3.57
C SER A 113 -7.88 -1.61 4.51
N CYS A 114 -7.82 -0.40 3.96
CA CYS A 114 -7.75 0.84 4.74
C CYS A 114 -9.03 1.10 5.53
N ALA A 115 -10.17 0.59 5.08
CA ALA A 115 -11.44 0.74 5.77
C ALA A 115 -11.62 -0.35 6.85
N GLN A 116 -11.97 0.06 8.05
CA GLN A 116 -12.22 -0.86 9.17
C GLN A 116 -13.44 -1.75 8.89
N GLY A 117 -13.31 -3.04 9.23
CA GLY A 117 -14.39 -4.01 9.15
C GLY A 117 -14.85 -4.40 7.75
N THR A 118 -14.18 -3.92 6.69
CA THR A 118 -14.47 -4.35 5.32
C THR A 118 -13.62 -5.56 4.93
N PRO A 119 -14.06 -6.37 3.95
CA PRO A 119 -13.21 -7.36 3.29
C PRO A 119 -11.94 -6.72 2.71
N GLY A 120 -10.99 -7.56 2.32
CA GLY A 120 -9.82 -7.11 1.60
C GLY A 120 -10.18 -6.51 0.24
N THR A 121 -9.33 -5.61 -0.27
CA THR A 121 -9.43 -5.03 -1.61
C THR A 121 -8.10 -5.12 -2.35
N LEU A 122 -8.16 -5.21 -3.69
CA LEU A 122 -6.98 -5.12 -4.55
C LEU A 122 -6.26 -3.76 -4.45
N ASP A 123 -6.96 -2.71 -4.01
CA ASP A 123 -6.35 -1.39 -3.81
C ASP A 123 -5.46 -1.29 -2.56
N ALA A 124 -5.48 -2.30 -1.67
CA ALA A 124 -4.68 -2.35 -0.43
C ALA A 124 -3.50 -3.33 -0.56
N TRP A 125 -2.63 -3.04 -1.53
CA TRP A 125 -1.51 -3.89 -1.96
C TRP A 125 -0.22 -3.63 -1.17
N GLU A 126 -0.16 -2.54 -0.43
CA GLU A 126 1.06 -2.03 0.22
C GLU A 126 1.58 -3.00 1.28
N ALA A 127 0.70 -3.77 1.94
CA ALA A 127 1.11 -4.83 2.86
C ALA A 127 1.91 -5.91 2.13
N LEU A 128 1.39 -6.40 1.01
CA LEU A 128 2.05 -7.43 0.20
C LEU A 128 3.35 -6.90 -0.42
N ALA A 129 3.39 -5.62 -0.79
CA ALA A 129 4.61 -4.94 -1.23
C ALA A 129 5.68 -4.81 -0.15
N ALA A 130 5.28 -4.59 1.11
CA ALA A 130 6.21 -4.56 2.23
C ALA A 130 6.86 -5.94 2.43
N PHE A 131 6.09 -7.02 2.33
CA PHE A 131 6.65 -8.37 2.43
C PHE A 131 7.54 -8.74 1.23
N ALA A 132 7.21 -8.24 0.03
CA ALA A 132 7.97 -8.51 -1.20
C ALA A 132 9.41 -7.96 -1.17
N VAL A 133 9.72 -6.99 -0.29
CA VAL A 133 11.10 -6.47 -0.14
C VAL A 133 11.94 -7.22 0.89
N ILE A 134 11.34 -8.10 1.70
CA ILE A 134 12.09 -8.94 2.64
C ILE A 134 12.68 -10.13 1.86
N PRO A 135 14.00 -10.38 1.94
CA PRO A 135 14.62 -11.57 1.37
C PRO A 135 13.97 -12.85 1.88
N LYS A 136 13.78 -13.86 1.02
CA LYS A 136 13.08 -15.11 1.40
C LYS A 136 13.70 -15.78 2.64
N ALA A 137 15.03 -15.73 2.79
CA ALA A 137 15.74 -16.32 3.93
C ALA A 137 15.48 -15.61 5.28
N GLU A 138 15.02 -14.36 5.24
CA GLU A 138 14.75 -13.55 6.44
C GLU A 138 13.27 -13.55 6.83
N ARG A 139 12.40 -14.18 6.02
CA ARG A 139 10.97 -14.27 6.30
C ARG A 139 10.71 -15.27 7.41
N SER A 140 9.85 -14.89 8.34
CA SER A 140 9.33 -15.83 9.33
C SER A 140 8.26 -16.74 8.71
N PRO A 141 7.98 -17.92 9.29
CA PRO A 141 6.87 -18.76 8.86
C PRO A 141 5.51 -18.04 8.89
N ARG A 142 5.34 -17.07 9.80
CA ARG A 142 4.12 -16.24 9.86
C ARG A 142 4.02 -15.31 8.66
N MET A 143 5.14 -14.70 8.24
CA MET A 143 5.20 -13.89 7.04
C MET A 143 4.94 -14.72 5.78
N ASP A 144 5.54 -15.90 5.66
CA ASP A 144 5.30 -16.78 4.51
C ASP A 144 3.82 -17.17 4.39
N ARG A 145 3.17 -17.55 5.49
CA ARG A 145 1.71 -17.81 5.46
C ARG A 145 0.89 -16.58 5.09
N ALA A 146 1.27 -15.40 5.56
CA ALA A 146 0.58 -14.16 5.19
C ALA A 146 0.75 -13.83 3.71
N ILE A 147 1.96 -14.04 3.17
CA ILE A 147 2.28 -13.89 1.75
C ILE A 147 1.46 -14.87 0.92
N GLU A 148 1.39 -16.14 1.29
CA GLU A 148 0.62 -17.16 0.58
C GLU A 148 -0.87 -16.78 0.50
N ARG A 149 -1.46 -16.38 1.63
CA ARG A 149 -2.86 -15.95 1.69
C ARG A 149 -3.11 -14.67 0.88
N GLY A 150 -2.18 -13.72 0.95
CA GLY A 150 -2.23 -12.51 0.14
C GLY A 150 -2.13 -12.83 -1.35
N ALA A 151 -1.17 -13.65 -1.75
CA ALA A 151 -1.00 -14.07 -3.13
C ALA A 151 -2.26 -14.76 -3.66
N GLU A 152 -2.85 -15.67 -2.88
CA GLU A 152 -4.11 -16.33 -3.24
C GLU A 152 -5.27 -15.33 -3.37
N PHE A 153 -5.37 -14.33 -2.49
CA PHE A 153 -6.38 -13.26 -2.59
C PHE A 153 -6.30 -12.51 -3.93
N TYR A 154 -5.09 -12.16 -4.37
CA TYR A 154 -4.85 -11.44 -5.63
C TYR A 154 -5.02 -12.34 -6.86
N LEU A 155 -4.51 -13.57 -6.81
CA LEU A 155 -4.58 -14.55 -7.88
C LEU A 155 -6.01 -15.05 -8.13
N GLY A 156 -6.77 -15.31 -7.06
CA GLY A 156 -8.19 -15.67 -7.14
C GLY A 156 -9.05 -14.60 -7.81
N ARG A 157 -8.65 -13.33 -7.71
CA ARG A 157 -9.26 -12.18 -8.39
C ARG A 157 -8.63 -11.86 -9.75
N ARG A 158 -7.69 -12.69 -10.21
CA ARG A 158 -6.94 -12.49 -11.47
C ARG A 158 -6.36 -11.09 -11.60
N LEU A 159 -6.02 -10.44 -10.48
CA LEU A 159 -5.52 -9.06 -10.38
C LEU A 159 -6.47 -7.91 -10.74
N PHE A 160 -7.67 -8.16 -11.25
CA PHE A 160 -8.58 -7.07 -11.68
C PHE A 160 -10.09 -7.38 -11.49
N GLN A 161 -10.44 -8.49 -10.85
CA GLN A 161 -11.83 -8.91 -10.64
C GLN A 161 -12.27 -8.67 -9.20
N GLU A 162 -12.85 -7.51 -8.94
CA GLU A 162 -13.45 -7.15 -7.64
C GLU A 162 -14.77 -6.40 -7.88
N GLY A 163 -15.82 -7.16 -8.20
CA GLY A 163 -17.11 -6.58 -8.57
C GLY A 163 -17.09 -5.93 -9.96
N LYS A 164 -17.55 -4.69 -10.06
CA LYS A 164 -17.67 -3.99 -11.35
C LYS A 164 -16.28 -3.65 -11.90
N ARG A 165 -16.13 -3.77 -13.22
CA ARG A 165 -14.88 -3.41 -13.91
C ARG A 165 -14.48 -1.97 -13.55
N TYR A 166 -13.28 -1.83 -12.99
CA TYR A 166 -12.70 -0.54 -12.65
C TYR A 166 -11.63 -0.15 -13.66
N ALA A 167 -11.94 0.83 -14.51
CA ALA A 167 -11.05 1.25 -15.61
C ALA A 167 -9.66 1.73 -15.17
N PRO A 168 -9.48 2.41 -14.02
CA PRO A 168 -8.16 2.87 -13.58
C PRO A 168 -7.10 1.78 -13.41
N TRP A 169 -7.46 0.55 -13.06
CA TRP A 169 -6.50 -0.58 -12.95
C TRP A 169 -5.79 -0.93 -14.27
N PHE A 170 -6.29 -0.39 -15.39
CA PHE A 170 -5.76 -0.62 -16.74
C PHE A 170 -5.05 0.63 -17.30
N ARG A 171 -4.55 1.54 -16.45
CA ARG A 171 -3.93 2.80 -16.91
C ARG A 171 -2.40 2.84 -16.86
N LEU A 172 -1.72 1.90 -16.19
CA LEU A 172 -0.27 1.87 -15.95
C LEU A 172 0.29 3.21 -15.44
N HIS A 173 0.72 3.26 -14.18
CA HIS A 173 1.23 4.50 -13.59
C HIS A 173 2.59 4.32 -12.91
N PHE A 174 3.32 5.43 -12.87
CA PHE A 174 4.49 5.61 -12.03
C PHE A 174 4.46 7.04 -11.46
N PRO A 175 4.80 7.24 -10.17
CA PRO A 175 5.30 6.24 -9.24
C PRO A 175 4.22 5.43 -8.51
N THR A 176 4.56 4.18 -8.15
CA THR A 176 3.63 3.21 -7.54
C THR A 176 3.66 3.32 -6.02
N HIS A 177 2.86 4.24 -5.47
CA HIS A 177 2.73 4.42 -4.02
C HIS A 177 1.33 4.79 -3.54
N TYR A 178 0.41 5.14 -4.45
CA TYR A 178 -0.92 5.62 -4.08
C TYR A 178 -2.05 4.84 -4.76
N PHE A 179 -1.89 4.44 -6.03
CA PHE A 179 -2.90 3.71 -6.77
C PHE A 179 -2.43 2.30 -7.06
N TYR A 180 -3.38 1.38 -7.18
CA TYR A 180 -3.13 0.05 -7.73
C TYR A 180 -3.36 0.04 -9.24
N ASP A 181 -2.56 -0.75 -9.95
CA ASP A 181 -2.84 -1.17 -11.32
C ASP A 181 -2.33 -2.59 -11.58
N LEU A 182 -2.62 -3.11 -12.77
CA LEU A 182 -2.21 -4.46 -13.14
C LEU A 182 -0.69 -4.68 -13.12
N LEU A 183 0.11 -3.66 -13.40
CA LEU A 183 1.57 -3.80 -13.36
C LEU A 183 2.07 -3.91 -11.92
N VAL A 184 1.45 -3.19 -10.97
CA VAL A 184 1.70 -3.38 -9.54
C VAL A 184 1.41 -4.83 -9.13
N GLY A 185 0.22 -5.35 -9.44
CA GLY A 185 -0.15 -6.73 -9.10
C GLY A 185 0.80 -7.77 -9.71
N LEU A 186 1.18 -7.60 -10.98
CA LEU A 186 2.12 -8.48 -11.69
C LEU A 186 3.53 -8.42 -11.09
N ASP A 187 4.06 -7.24 -10.83
CA ASP A 187 5.40 -7.06 -10.23
C ASP A 187 5.46 -7.70 -8.83
N LEU A 188 4.46 -7.47 -7.99
CA LEU A 188 4.40 -8.01 -6.64
C LEU A 188 4.39 -9.54 -6.62
N LEU A 189 3.48 -10.15 -7.37
CA LEU A 189 3.36 -11.61 -7.41
C LEU A 189 4.59 -12.25 -8.05
N THR A 190 5.20 -11.60 -9.05
CA THR A 190 6.47 -12.04 -9.62
C THR A 190 7.59 -12.05 -8.57
N ARG A 191 7.77 -10.94 -7.83
CA ARG A 191 8.79 -10.84 -6.76
C ARG A 191 8.58 -11.83 -5.62
N LEU A 192 7.33 -12.20 -5.37
CA LEU A 192 6.97 -13.19 -4.34
C LEU A 192 7.10 -14.64 -4.82
N GLY A 193 7.42 -14.87 -6.09
CA GLY A 193 7.68 -16.21 -6.64
C GLY A 193 6.49 -16.86 -7.36
N TYR A 194 5.44 -16.10 -7.64
CA TYR A 194 4.21 -16.58 -8.31
C TYR A 194 4.18 -16.29 -9.82
N ALA A 195 5.32 -15.94 -10.43
CA ALA A 195 5.41 -15.58 -11.85
C ALA A 195 4.86 -16.66 -12.80
N GLY A 196 4.93 -17.93 -12.40
CA GLY A 196 4.44 -19.07 -13.16
C GLY A 196 2.97 -19.42 -12.94
N ASP A 197 2.24 -18.69 -12.09
CA ASP A 197 0.83 -19.01 -11.84
C ASP A 197 -0.04 -18.70 -13.09
N PRO A 198 -0.78 -19.68 -13.62
CA PRO A 198 -1.56 -19.51 -14.84
C PRO A 198 -2.67 -18.44 -14.71
N ARG A 199 -3.10 -18.10 -13.49
CA ARG A 199 -4.12 -17.07 -13.24
C ARG A 199 -3.61 -15.66 -13.58
N LEU A 200 -2.30 -15.48 -13.75
CA LEU A 200 -1.70 -14.24 -14.24
C LEU A 200 -1.84 -14.04 -15.76
N ALA A 201 -2.14 -15.10 -16.52
CA ALA A 201 -2.16 -15.05 -17.98
C ALA A 201 -3.05 -13.93 -18.55
N PRO A 202 -4.29 -13.68 -18.06
CA PRO A 202 -5.13 -12.62 -18.60
C PRO A 202 -4.53 -11.21 -18.39
N ALA A 203 -3.89 -10.97 -17.24
CA ALA A 203 -3.23 -9.70 -16.95
C ALA A 203 -1.97 -9.51 -17.82
N LEU A 204 -1.21 -10.60 -18.04
CA LEU A 204 -0.03 -10.61 -18.91
C LEU A 204 -0.39 -10.40 -20.39
N GLU A 205 -1.47 -11.02 -20.87
CA GLU A 205 -2.00 -10.81 -22.22
C GLU A 205 -2.42 -9.35 -22.43
N TRP A 206 -3.14 -8.79 -21.45
CA TRP A 206 -3.49 -7.37 -21.49
C TRP A 206 -2.24 -6.47 -21.53
N LEU A 207 -1.22 -6.75 -20.72
CA LEU A 207 0.03 -5.98 -20.70
C LEU A 207 0.79 -6.09 -22.04
N ARG A 208 0.83 -7.28 -22.66
CA ARG A 208 1.45 -7.48 -23.98
C ARG A 208 0.77 -6.66 -25.07
N GLY A 209 -0.54 -6.44 -24.97
CA GLY A 209 -1.30 -5.60 -25.89
C GLY A 209 -1.10 -4.09 -25.71
N ARG A 210 -0.29 -3.65 -24.73
CA ARG A 210 0.05 -2.23 -24.49
C ARG A 210 1.46 -1.84 -24.97
N ARG A 211 2.19 -2.78 -25.60
CA ARG A 211 3.50 -2.52 -26.20
C ARG A 211 3.38 -1.73 -27.49
#